data_AF-A0A813DN69-F1
#
_entry.id   AF-A0A813DN69-F1
#
_cell.length_a   1.000
_cell.length_b   1.000
_cell.length_c   1.000
_cell.angle_alpha   90.00
_cell.angle_beta   90.00
_cell.angle_gamma   90.00
#
_symmetry.space_group_name_H-M   'P 1'
#
loop_
_entity.id
_entity.type
_entity.pdbx_description
1 polymer ?
#
loop_
_entity_poly.entity_id
_entity_poly.type
_entity_poly.pdbx_seq_one_letter_code
_entity_poly.pdbx_strand_id
1 'polypeptide(L)'
;MALSYADGRMKEAWTQGHSSRIRFMDARIGACGSPMPSIQCIQAFFRDAHWNLAKWESRLRELRLFLAQEQRLPRQCAEDKHERSLGHWLKNRGTDVRRGTVSQPQLRSLNSSHPLMSKLLATWLDPEARWRDHCEDLAEFVCSHGRLPSRRDSSSQAEKSLYKWFCTQKKYVFGLSAEHIQFLKASHALVAGQIEDSINPDGVWRRNCNALTAFVRTHARFPSRDVPEDICLVNWIEKQHQHFKYLEAWQIDKLSEASPLIADRLQKWSDPLSYWRKRFETFAAFVQLNNRLPSKASTSPSERSLECWLSNQARDVAGLSEDQLKLFQEVHVCMKAKIGLWLHRLSSHDDAYAHKCHQLEQFLKLHNQLPRHKGSLEQRKLASWLTKQRQAFAKLTSSQKESLESAHAKVAALVHQWANPLSTFQSECRLLRHFLRSNGRCPRVTCEDGPERRLAIWLSRQQRRFLISSIKTEELKLLRKTHEFVAERVDCWQFPLSRWQKKLGELALFVSEVGRPPFFSSEDQQEKQLCKWLAYQGQKIKASRLNPEQVDELKAMHEQVAARVERWQSVAPEAFGKMQIAAP
;
A
#
# COMPACT_ATOMS: atom_id res chain seq x y z
N MET A 1 50.03 -31.18 -29.41
CA MET A 1 49.16 -30.61 -30.46
C MET A 1 47.68 -30.90 -30.15
N ALA A 2 47.16 -30.38 -29.04
CA ALA A 2 45.74 -30.48 -28.69
C ALA A 2 45.25 -29.26 -27.85
N LEU A 3 45.97 -28.13 -27.94
CA LEU A 3 45.67 -26.88 -27.21
C LEU A 3 45.61 -25.64 -28.13
N SER A 4 45.54 -25.81 -29.45
CA SER A 4 45.40 -24.69 -30.40
C SER A 4 44.10 -24.69 -31.22
N TYR A 5 43.13 -25.56 -30.89
CA TYR A 5 41.87 -25.67 -31.65
C TYR A 5 40.66 -25.01 -30.98
N ALA A 6 40.80 -24.51 -29.74
CA ALA A 6 39.70 -23.88 -29.00
C ALA A 6 39.65 -22.35 -29.13
N ASP A 7 40.70 -21.70 -29.63
CA ASP A 7 40.85 -20.23 -29.59
C ASP A 7 40.27 -19.52 -30.84
N GLY A 8 39.90 -20.27 -31.88
CA GLY A 8 39.41 -19.72 -33.15
C GLY A 8 37.92 -19.32 -33.18
N ARG A 9 37.08 -19.82 -32.26
CA ARG A 9 35.62 -19.60 -32.30
C ARG A 9 35.11 -18.42 -31.47
N MET A 10 35.96 -17.77 -30.67
CA MET A 10 35.52 -16.61 -29.88
C MET A 10 35.53 -15.29 -30.66
N LYS A 11 36.15 -15.22 -31.85
CA LYS A 11 36.23 -13.97 -32.64
C LYS A 11 35.04 -13.70 -33.57
N GLU A 12 34.21 -14.69 -33.88
CA GLU A 12 33.08 -14.51 -34.82
C GLU A 12 31.73 -14.16 -34.14
N ALA A 13 31.61 -14.28 -32.82
CA ALA A 13 30.34 -14.01 -32.12
C ALA A 13 30.15 -12.55 -31.67
N TRP A 14 31.12 -11.65 -31.92
CA TRP A 14 31.06 -10.25 -31.50
C TRP A 14 30.52 -9.27 -32.56
N THR A 15 30.23 -9.72 -33.78
CA THR A 15 29.75 -8.85 -34.88
C THR A 15 28.25 -8.94 -35.15
N GLN A 16 27.48 -9.77 -34.45
CA GLN A 16 26.02 -9.84 -34.62
C GLN A 16 25.30 -9.44 -33.33
N GLY A 17 24.85 -8.18 -33.32
CA GLY A 17 24.16 -7.55 -32.19
C GLY A 17 22.83 -8.21 -31.86
N HIS A 18 22.82 -9.07 -30.83
CA HIS A 18 21.60 -9.47 -30.14
C HIS A 18 21.80 -9.35 -28.62
N SER A 19 21.37 -8.21 -28.07
CA SER A 19 21.40 -7.92 -26.64
C SER A 19 20.25 -8.67 -25.93
N SER A 20 20.49 -9.93 -25.59
CA SER A 20 19.67 -10.68 -24.64
C SER A 20 20.43 -10.72 -23.31
N ARG A 21 19.89 -10.07 -22.28
CA ARG A 21 20.43 -10.03 -20.91
C ARG A 21 20.39 -11.43 -20.27
N ILE A 22 21.37 -12.26 -20.58
CA ILE A 22 21.74 -13.43 -19.80
C ILE A 22 22.91 -13.00 -18.92
N ARG A 23 22.68 -12.85 -17.61
CA ARG A 23 23.78 -12.70 -16.65
C ARG A 23 24.36 -14.08 -16.37
N PHE A 24 25.38 -14.48 -17.12
CA PHE A 24 26.33 -15.47 -16.66
C PHE A 24 27.24 -14.78 -15.64
N MET A 25 27.22 -15.22 -14.38
CA MET A 25 28.30 -14.91 -13.44
C MET A 25 29.42 -15.92 -13.71
N ASP A 26 30.38 -15.51 -14.53
CA ASP A 26 31.67 -16.17 -14.69
C ASP A 26 32.49 -15.90 -13.42
N ALA A 27 32.78 -16.95 -12.65
CA ALA A 27 33.55 -16.85 -11.41
C ALA A 27 35.05 -16.74 -11.72
N ARG A 28 35.48 -15.58 -12.22
CA ARG A 28 36.90 -15.23 -12.25
C ARG A 28 37.26 -14.52 -10.96
N ILE A 29 37.96 -15.26 -10.11
CA ILE A 29 38.54 -14.79 -8.86
C ILE A 29 39.65 -13.79 -9.23
N GLY A 30 39.37 -12.50 -9.02
CA GLY A 30 40.30 -11.41 -9.23
C GLY A 30 39.99 -10.24 -8.30
N ALA A 31 40.74 -10.16 -7.21
CA ALA A 31 41.01 -8.99 -6.37
C ALA A 31 39.86 -7.96 -6.16
N CYS A 32 38.94 -8.27 -5.26
CA CYS A 32 38.19 -7.25 -4.50
C CYS A 32 37.92 -7.80 -3.09
N GLY A 33 38.40 -7.10 -2.06
CA GLY A 33 38.35 -7.50 -0.65
C GLY A 33 36.96 -7.48 -0.02
N SER A 34 36.05 -8.33 -0.52
CA SER A 34 34.87 -8.75 0.24
C SER A 34 35.19 -10.08 0.94
N PRO A 35 34.79 -10.25 2.22
CA PRO A 35 34.98 -11.54 2.89
C PRO A 35 34.19 -12.62 2.15
N MET A 36 34.85 -13.74 1.86
CA MET A 36 34.22 -14.93 1.29
C MET A 36 32.98 -15.30 2.11
N PRO A 37 31.85 -15.66 1.47
CA PRO A 37 30.71 -16.21 2.21
C PRO A 37 31.18 -17.43 3.00
N SER A 38 30.81 -17.51 4.28
CA SER A 38 31.23 -18.61 5.14
C SER A 38 30.80 -19.96 4.56
N ILE A 39 31.55 -21.02 4.85
CA ILE A 39 31.22 -22.40 4.45
C ILE A 39 29.78 -22.76 4.87
N GLN A 40 29.28 -22.19 5.97
CA GLN A 40 27.89 -22.35 6.43
C GLN A 40 26.85 -21.73 5.48
N CYS A 41 27.14 -20.57 4.85
CA CYS A 41 26.26 -19.97 3.84
C CYS A 41 26.21 -20.82 2.56
N ILE A 42 27.34 -21.40 2.16
CA ILE A 42 27.43 -22.29 0.99
C ILE A 42 26.65 -23.60 1.27
N GLN A 43 26.83 -24.19 2.45
CA GLN A 43 26.10 -25.40 2.88
C GLN A 43 24.59 -25.17 3.11
N ALA A 44 24.17 -23.96 3.49
CA ALA A 44 22.76 -23.58 3.57
C ALA A 44 22.14 -23.41 2.17
N PHE A 45 22.87 -22.80 1.24
CA PHE A 45 22.46 -22.66 -0.16
C PHE A 45 22.28 -24.02 -0.87
N PHE A 46 23.20 -24.97 -0.64
CA PHE A 46 23.07 -26.34 -1.17
C PHE A 46 21.92 -27.13 -0.51
N ARG A 47 21.61 -26.90 0.77
CA ARG A 47 20.46 -27.51 1.45
C ARG A 47 19.11 -27.00 0.94
N ASP A 48 18.96 -25.69 0.73
CA ASP A 48 17.74 -25.09 0.16
C ASP A 48 17.52 -25.46 -1.33
N ALA A 49 18.60 -25.68 -2.08
CA ALA A 49 18.54 -26.15 -3.46
C ALA A 49 18.11 -27.63 -3.55
N HIS A 50 18.66 -28.49 -2.68
CA HIS A 50 18.31 -29.92 -2.62
C HIS A 50 16.86 -30.14 -2.14
N TRP A 51 16.41 -29.32 -1.19
CA TRP A 51 15.04 -29.28 -0.67
C TRP A 51 13.97 -29.01 -1.74
N ASN A 52 14.19 -27.98 -2.58
CA ASN A 52 13.24 -27.63 -3.63
C ASN A 52 13.17 -28.70 -4.73
N LEU A 53 14.22 -29.51 -4.89
CA LEU A 53 14.27 -30.59 -5.87
C LEU A 53 13.42 -31.80 -5.44
N ALA A 54 13.50 -32.23 -4.18
CA ALA A 54 12.74 -33.39 -3.69
C ALA A 54 11.22 -33.17 -3.71
N LYS A 55 10.76 -31.97 -3.31
CA LYS A 55 9.34 -31.59 -3.41
C LYS A 55 8.84 -31.50 -4.84
N TRP A 56 9.71 -31.02 -5.73
CA TRP A 56 9.41 -30.97 -7.15
C TRP A 56 9.18 -32.37 -7.72
N GLU A 57 10.09 -33.30 -7.45
CA GLU A 57 10.02 -34.66 -7.97
C GLU A 57 8.81 -35.43 -7.44
N SER A 58 8.49 -35.27 -6.15
CA SER A 58 7.31 -35.90 -5.54
C SER A 58 6.02 -35.41 -6.20
N ARG A 59 5.84 -34.09 -6.36
CA ARG A 59 4.66 -33.53 -7.04
C ARG A 59 4.60 -33.85 -8.52
N LEU A 60 5.74 -33.90 -9.21
CA LEU A 60 5.81 -34.33 -10.59
C LEU A 60 5.42 -35.81 -10.75
N ARG A 61 5.75 -36.66 -9.78
CA ARG A 61 5.33 -38.06 -9.74
C ARG A 61 3.81 -38.19 -9.53
N GLU A 62 3.24 -37.46 -8.57
CA GLU A 62 1.79 -37.40 -8.38
C GLU A 62 1.06 -36.94 -9.66
N LEU A 63 1.59 -35.91 -10.32
CA LEU A 63 1.04 -35.43 -11.58
C LEU A 63 1.13 -36.49 -12.69
N ARG A 64 2.26 -37.21 -12.82
CA ARG A 64 2.40 -38.29 -13.81
C ARG A 64 1.39 -39.40 -13.59
N LEU A 65 1.17 -39.80 -12.34
CA LEU A 65 0.17 -40.82 -11.98
C LEU A 65 -1.24 -40.34 -12.34
N PHE A 66 -1.57 -39.09 -11.98
CA PHE A 66 -2.86 -38.49 -12.34
C PHE A 66 -3.08 -38.46 -13.86
N LEU A 67 -2.07 -38.02 -14.63
CA LEU A 67 -2.17 -37.94 -16.09
C LEU A 67 -2.30 -39.31 -16.75
N ALA A 68 -1.60 -40.32 -16.23
CA ALA A 68 -1.72 -41.70 -16.71
C ALA A 68 -3.12 -42.27 -16.48
N GLN A 69 -3.72 -41.98 -15.32
CA GLN A 69 -5.04 -42.49 -14.94
C GLN A 69 -6.18 -41.74 -15.65
N GLU A 70 -6.15 -40.42 -15.65
CA GLU A 70 -7.29 -39.58 -16.04
C GLU A 70 -7.20 -39.06 -17.47
N GLN A 71 -6.05 -39.19 -18.14
CA GLN A 71 -5.79 -38.73 -19.51
C GLN A 71 -6.17 -37.25 -19.77
N ARG A 72 -6.20 -36.43 -18.71
CA ARG A 72 -6.55 -35.01 -18.72
C ARG A 72 -5.74 -34.24 -17.67
N LEU A 73 -5.63 -32.93 -17.85
CA LEU A 73 -4.95 -32.07 -16.87
C LEU A 73 -5.84 -31.85 -15.61
N PRO A 74 -5.25 -31.79 -14.40
CA PRO A 74 -5.99 -31.57 -13.17
C PRO A 74 -6.56 -30.15 -13.09
N ARG A 75 -7.82 -30.02 -12.65
CA ARG A 75 -8.57 -28.76 -12.60
C ARG A 75 -8.43 -28.07 -11.25
N GLN A 76 -8.33 -26.75 -11.26
CA GLN A 76 -8.28 -25.92 -10.04
C GLN A 76 -9.59 -25.90 -9.26
N CYS A 77 -10.69 -26.26 -9.90
CA CYS A 77 -12.04 -26.28 -9.32
C CYS A 77 -12.61 -27.70 -9.21
N ALA A 78 -11.77 -28.73 -9.27
CA ALA A 78 -12.21 -30.11 -9.10
C ALA A 78 -12.83 -30.32 -7.71
N GLU A 79 -13.88 -31.15 -7.64
CA GLU A 79 -14.48 -31.55 -6.36
C GLU A 79 -13.47 -32.32 -5.50
N ASP A 80 -12.69 -33.20 -6.13
CA ASP A 80 -11.62 -33.92 -5.46
C ASP A 80 -10.49 -32.98 -5.00
N LYS A 81 -10.10 -33.15 -3.73
CA LYS A 81 -9.11 -32.30 -3.07
C LYS A 81 -7.69 -32.55 -3.61
N HIS A 82 -7.39 -33.78 -4.03
CA HIS A 82 -6.08 -34.14 -4.57
C HIS A 82 -5.89 -33.52 -5.97
N GLU A 83 -6.86 -33.69 -6.86
CA GLU A 83 -6.89 -33.03 -8.17
C GLU A 83 -6.78 -31.51 -8.02
N ARG A 84 -7.56 -30.92 -7.11
CA ARG A 84 -7.53 -29.48 -6.85
C ARG A 84 -6.14 -29.00 -6.44
N SER A 85 -5.46 -29.76 -5.58
CA SER A 85 -4.08 -29.47 -5.14
C SER A 85 -3.11 -29.53 -6.32
N LEU A 86 -3.21 -30.54 -7.19
CA LEU A 86 -2.38 -30.65 -8.40
C LEU A 86 -2.66 -29.52 -9.40
N GLY A 87 -3.92 -29.13 -9.58
CA GLY A 87 -4.31 -27.99 -10.41
C GLY A 87 -3.73 -26.66 -9.92
N HIS A 88 -3.72 -26.45 -8.60
CA HIS A 88 -3.06 -25.28 -7.99
C HIS A 88 -1.54 -25.32 -8.14
N TRP A 89 -0.95 -26.50 -7.96
CA TRP A 89 0.48 -26.68 -8.16
C TRP A 89 0.87 -26.38 -9.61
N LEU A 90 0.18 -26.94 -10.60
CA LEU A 90 0.41 -26.64 -12.03
C LEU A 90 0.28 -25.15 -12.34
N LYS A 91 -0.74 -24.47 -11.80
CA LYS A 91 -0.90 -23.01 -11.97
C LYS A 91 0.33 -22.24 -11.51
N ASN A 92 0.81 -22.56 -10.31
CA ASN A 92 1.96 -21.91 -9.69
C ASN A 92 3.25 -22.22 -10.47
N ARG A 93 3.40 -23.46 -10.95
CA ARG A 93 4.53 -23.85 -11.80
C ARG A 93 4.50 -23.09 -13.12
N GLY A 94 3.34 -22.94 -13.75
CA GLY A 94 3.20 -22.09 -14.92
C GLY A 94 3.58 -20.65 -14.65
N THR A 95 3.24 -20.09 -13.48
CA THR A 95 3.69 -18.73 -13.13
C THR A 95 5.20 -18.63 -12.94
N ASP A 96 5.83 -19.67 -12.40
CA ASP A 96 7.28 -19.70 -12.20
C ASP A 96 8.03 -19.90 -13.52
N VAL A 97 7.52 -20.75 -14.42
CA VAL A 97 8.05 -20.91 -15.80
C VAL A 97 8.01 -19.57 -16.53
N ARG A 98 6.86 -18.87 -16.48
CA ARG A 98 6.69 -17.54 -17.09
C ARG A 98 7.59 -16.46 -16.50
N ARG A 99 8.04 -16.61 -15.25
CA ARG A 99 8.98 -15.69 -14.60
C ARG A 99 10.45 -16.05 -14.87
N GLY A 100 10.71 -17.16 -15.55
CA GLY A 100 12.06 -17.69 -15.75
C GLY A 100 12.71 -18.17 -14.45
N THR A 101 11.92 -18.47 -13.41
CA THR A 101 12.44 -18.91 -12.10
C THR A 101 12.56 -20.43 -11.98
N VAL A 102 12.05 -21.18 -12.96
CA VAL A 102 12.19 -22.64 -13.04
C VAL A 102 13.50 -22.99 -13.73
N SER A 103 14.25 -23.93 -13.17
CA SER A 103 15.53 -24.34 -13.73
C SER A 103 15.35 -25.14 -15.04
N GLN A 104 16.35 -25.10 -15.92
CA GLN A 104 16.32 -25.88 -17.18
C GLN A 104 16.12 -27.40 -16.98
N PRO A 105 16.72 -28.05 -15.98
CA PRO A 105 16.41 -29.45 -15.66
C PRO A 105 14.93 -29.67 -15.33
N GLN A 106 14.31 -28.78 -14.54
CA GLN A 106 12.90 -28.86 -14.17
C GLN A 106 11.96 -28.68 -15.38
N LEU A 107 12.27 -27.74 -16.28
CA LEU A 107 11.55 -27.57 -17.54
C LEU A 107 11.60 -28.84 -18.39
N ARG A 108 12.78 -29.45 -18.52
CA ARG A 108 12.95 -30.73 -19.23
C ARG A 108 12.12 -31.84 -18.57
N SER A 109 12.18 -31.98 -17.25
CA SER A 109 11.42 -33.00 -16.53
C SER A 109 9.89 -32.86 -16.67
N LEU A 110 9.37 -31.63 -16.77
CA LEU A 110 7.96 -31.37 -17.07
C LEU A 110 7.64 -31.66 -18.53
N ASN A 111 8.48 -31.23 -19.47
CA ASN A 111 8.25 -31.45 -20.90
C ASN A 111 8.23 -32.94 -21.25
N SER A 112 9.15 -33.70 -20.66
CA SER A 112 9.26 -35.16 -20.82
C SER A 112 8.24 -35.96 -20.01
N SER A 113 7.39 -35.32 -19.21
CA SER A 113 6.47 -36.05 -18.30
C SER A 113 5.26 -36.63 -19.01
N HIS A 114 4.65 -35.89 -19.94
CA HIS A 114 3.45 -36.29 -20.67
C HIS A 114 3.22 -35.37 -21.88
N PRO A 115 2.66 -35.86 -23.01
CA PRO A 115 2.33 -35.01 -24.17
C PRO A 115 1.45 -33.80 -23.85
N LEU A 116 0.45 -33.98 -22.97
CA LEU A 116 -0.40 -32.86 -22.51
C LEU A 116 0.39 -31.80 -21.73
N MET A 117 1.41 -32.20 -20.97
CA MET A 117 2.27 -31.24 -20.29
C MET A 117 3.22 -30.53 -21.25
N SER A 118 3.71 -31.23 -22.28
CA SER A 118 4.51 -30.60 -23.33
C SER A 118 3.72 -29.50 -24.05
N LYS A 119 2.47 -29.79 -24.43
CA LYS A 119 1.55 -28.80 -25.05
C LYS A 119 1.26 -27.62 -24.11
N LEU A 120 1.02 -27.88 -22.82
CA LEU A 120 0.80 -26.83 -21.82
C LEU A 120 2.07 -26.00 -21.54
N LEU A 121 3.25 -26.62 -21.60
CA LEU A 121 4.53 -25.90 -21.48
C LEU A 121 4.77 -24.96 -22.65
N ALA A 122 4.42 -25.39 -23.87
CA ALA A 122 4.51 -24.54 -25.05
C ALA A 122 3.65 -23.27 -24.88
N THR A 123 2.45 -23.38 -24.31
CA THR A 123 1.61 -22.19 -24.04
C THR A 123 2.13 -21.36 -22.86
N TRP A 124 2.84 -21.95 -21.89
CA TRP A 124 3.45 -21.18 -20.80
C TRP A 124 4.69 -20.40 -21.23
N LEU A 125 5.43 -20.93 -22.19
CA LEU A 125 6.60 -20.27 -22.76
C LEU A 125 6.23 -19.25 -23.83
N ASP A 126 4.96 -19.18 -24.23
CA ASP A 126 4.41 -18.17 -25.12
C ASP A 126 3.69 -17.05 -24.32
N PRO A 127 4.30 -15.87 -24.14
CA PRO A 127 3.66 -14.72 -23.49
C PRO A 127 2.35 -14.29 -24.18
N GLU A 128 2.23 -14.54 -25.49
CA GLU A 128 1.06 -14.19 -26.30
C GLU A 128 -0.16 -15.05 -25.96
N ALA A 129 0.04 -16.34 -25.65
CA ALA A 129 -1.04 -17.24 -25.27
C ALA A 129 -1.78 -16.73 -24.02
N ARG A 130 -1.06 -16.30 -22.98
CA ARG A 130 -1.69 -15.79 -21.76
C ARG A 130 -2.44 -14.48 -21.99
N TRP A 131 -1.91 -13.62 -22.85
CA TRP A 131 -2.58 -12.37 -23.20
C TRP A 131 -3.91 -12.66 -23.91
N ARG A 132 -3.92 -13.64 -24.83
CA ARG A 132 -5.13 -14.14 -25.49
C ARG A 132 -6.13 -14.75 -24.50
N ASP A 133 -5.69 -15.60 -23.57
CA ASP A 133 -6.57 -16.17 -22.54
C ASP A 133 -7.30 -15.07 -21.73
N HIS A 134 -6.61 -13.98 -21.36
CA HIS A 134 -7.24 -12.90 -20.61
C HIS A 134 -8.19 -12.06 -21.48
N CYS A 135 -7.93 -11.95 -22.79
CA CYS A 135 -8.88 -11.36 -23.74
C CYS A 135 -10.15 -12.20 -23.87
N GLU A 136 -10.01 -13.53 -23.94
CA GLU A 136 -11.13 -14.46 -24.01
C GLU A 136 -11.95 -14.45 -22.70
N ASP A 137 -11.28 -14.54 -21.55
CA ASP A 137 -11.92 -14.41 -20.23
C ASP A 137 -12.68 -13.06 -20.10
N LEU A 138 -12.11 -11.98 -20.65
CA LEU A 138 -12.76 -10.67 -20.66
C LEU A 138 -13.99 -10.66 -21.58
N ALA A 139 -13.90 -11.26 -22.77
CA ALA A 139 -15.00 -11.36 -23.72
C ALA A 139 -16.15 -12.18 -23.11
N GLU A 140 -15.86 -13.35 -22.55
CA GLU A 140 -16.84 -14.21 -21.88
C GLU A 140 -17.49 -13.50 -20.70
N PHE A 141 -16.71 -12.80 -19.87
CA PHE A 141 -17.24 -12.03 -18.74
C PHE A 141 -18.24 -10.96 -19.21
N VAL A 142 -17.88 -10.19 -20.25
CA VAL A 142 -18.72 -9.10 -20.73
C VAL A 142 -19.98 -9.63 -21.42
N CYS A 143 -19.87 -10.72 -22.18
CA CYS A 143 -21.03 -11.38 -22.80
C CYS A 143 -21.99 -11.95 -21.76
N SER A 144 -21.47 -12.59 -20.70
CA SER A 144 -22.31 -13.21 -19.66
C SER A 144 -22.95 -12.19 -18.71
N HIS A 145 -22.28 -11.08 -18.41
CA HIS A 145 -22.75 -10.12 -17.41
C HIS A 145 -23.31 -8.82 -18.02
N GLY A 146 -23.16 -8.59 -19.32
CA GLY A 146 -23.58 -7.36 -20.00
C GLY A 146 -22.85 -6.09 -19.54
N ARG A 147 -21.75 -6.24 -18.79
CA ARG A 147 -20.99 -5.13 -18.21
C ARG A 147 -19.50 -5.42 -18.19
N LEU A 148 -18.69 -4.37 -18.06
CA LEU A 148 -17.25 -4.51 -17.84
C LEU A 148 -16.95 -4.98 -16.40
N PRO A 149 -15.83 -5.69 -16.19
CA PRO A 149 -15.36 -6.03 -14.85
C PRO A 149 -15.24 -4.79 -13.96
N SER A 150 -15.65 -4.88 -12.69
CA SER A 150 -15.58 -3.78 -11.73
C SER A 150 -14.74 -4.17 -10.50
N ARG A 151 -13.99 -3.21 -9.96
CA ARG A 151 -13.27 -3.41 -8.69
C ARG A 151 -14.19 -3.35 -7.48
N ARG A 152 -15.26 -2.53 -7.55
CA ARG A 152 -16.11 -2.18 -6.40
C ARG A 152 -17.28 -3.14 -6.25
N ASP A 153 -17.85 -3.57 -7.37
CA ASP A 153 -19.11 -4.33 -7.38
C ASP A 153 -18.89 -5.85 -7.33
N SER A 154 -17.63 -6.26 -7.12
CA SER A 154 -17.20 -7.65 -7.23
C SER A 154 -16.79 -8.26 -5.89
N SER A 155 -17.42 -9.36 -5.52
CA SER A 155 -16.92 -10.28 -4.48
C SER A 155 -15.84 -11.23 -5.01
N SER A 156 -15.83 -11.50 -6.33
CA SER A 156 -14.95 -12.49 -6.97
C SER A 156 -13.51 -11.98 -7.16
N GLN A 157 -12.54 -12.80 -6.74
CA GLN A 157 -11.13 -12.53 -7.00
C GLN A 157 -10.77 -12.63 -8.50
N ALA A 158 -11.54 -13.40 -9.28
CA ALA A 158 -11.33 -13.54 -10.72
C ALA A 158 -11.68 -12.23 -11.45
N GLU A 159 -12.86 -11.66 -11.20
CA GLU A 159 -13.26 -10.37 -11.79
C GLU A 159 -12.33 -9.23 -11.38
N LYS A 160 -11.86 -9.19 -10.12
CA LYS A 160 -10.85 -8.21 -9.69
C LYS A 160 -9.53 -8.34 -10.47
N SER A 161 -9.15 -9.56 -10.80
CA SER A 161 -7.95 -9.85 -11.59
C SER A 161 -8.13 -9.41 -13.04
N LEU A 162 -9.27 -9.72 -13.65
CA LEU A 162 -9.64 -9.29 -15.00
C LEU A 162 -9.74 -7.77 -15.12
N TYR A 163 -10.39 -7.11 -14.15
CA TYR A 163 -10.44 -5.64 -14.07
C TYR A 163 -9.04 -5.05 -14.04
N LYS A 164 -8.16 -5.58 -13.19
CA LYS A 164 -6.79 -5.06 -13.06
C LYS A 164 -6.01 -5.24 -14.37
N TRP A 165 -6.10 -6.42 -14.98
CA TRP A 165 -5.44 -6.71 -16.25
C TRP A 165 -5.94 -5.80 -17.36
N PHE A 166 -7.27 -5.63 -17.50
CA PHE A 166 -7.86 -4.75 -18.51
C PHE A 166 -7.45 -3.29 -18.30
N CYS A 167 -7.43 -2.80 -17.05
CA CYS A 167 -6.92 -1.46 -16.73
C CYS A 167 -5.44 -1.30 -17.10
N THR A 168 -4.63 -2.34 -16.96
CA THR A 168 -3.23 -2.33 -17.43
C THR A 168 -3.16 -2.19 -18.95
N GLN A 169 -3.99 -2.92 -19.71
CA GLN A 169 -4.03 -2.80 -21.16
C GLN A 169 -4.41 -1.38 -21.60
N LYS A 170 -5.47 -0.80 -20.99
CA LYS A 170 -5.88 0.59 -21.25
C LYS A 170 -4.77 1.61 -20.97
N LYS A 171 -4.09 1.46 -19.83
CA LYS A 171 -3.04 2.40 -19.42
C LYS A 171 -1.84 2.39 -20.36
N TYR A 172 -1.52 1.24 -20.94
CA TYR A 172 -0.38 1.06 -21.83
C TYR A 172 -0.82 0.78 -23.27
N VAL A 173 -1.97 1.32 -23.69
CA VAL A 173 -2.56 1.04 -25.01
C VAL A 173 -1.64 1.44 -26.16
N PHE A 174 -0.86 2.52 -26.01
CA PHE A 174 0.15 2.96 -26.98
C PHE A 174 1.38 2.05 -27.07
N GLY A 175 1.58 1.17 -26.08
CA GLY A 175 2.63 0.16 -26.08
C GLY A 175 2.16 -1.23 -26.51
N LEU A 176 0.87 -1.38 -26.86
CA LEU A 176 0.33 -2.64 -27.39
C LEU A 176 0.64 -2.75 -28.89
N SER A 177 0.81 -3.99 -29.37
CA SER A 177 0.91 -4.24 -30.80
C SER A 177 -0.42 -3.91 -31.50
N ALA A 178 -0.38 -3.61 -32.80
CA ALA A 178 -1.59 -3.37 -33.58
C ALA A 178 -2.55 -4.57 -33.53
N GLU A 179 -1.99 -5.79 -33.51
CA GLU A 179 -2.74 -7.04 -33.38
C GLU A 179 -3.46 -7.12 -32.03
N HIS A 180 -2.80 -6.78 -30.92
CA HIS A 180 -3.41 -6.73 -29.59
C HIS A 180 -4.55 -5.72 -29.52
N ILE A 181 -4.39 -4.56 -30.14
CA ILE A 181 -5.46 -3.56 -30.19
C ILE A 181 -6.65 -4.10 -30.99
N GLN A 182 -6.41 -4.75 -32.13
CA GLN A 182 -7.48 -5.38 -32.91
C GLN A 182 -8.18 -6.50 -32.14
N PHE A 183 -7.44 -7.36 -31.44
CA PHE A 183 -8.03 -8.43 -30.62
C PHE A 183 -8.91 -7.89 -29.49
N LEU A 184 -8.48 -6.82 -28.80
CA LEU A 184 -9.29 -6.18 -27.76
C LEU A 184 -10.53 -5.48 -28.32
N LYS A 185 -10.44 -4.91 -29.53
CA LYS A 185 -11.61 -4.31 -30.19
C LYS A 185 -12.59 -5.37 -30.70
N ALA A 186 -12.08 -6.50 -31.20
CA ALA A 186 -12.90 -7.59 -31.71
C ALA A 186 -13.61 -8.40 -30.61
N SER A 187 -13.16 -8.31 -29.34
CA SER A 187 -13.71 -9.14 -28.28
C SER A 187 -15.12 -8.72 -27.84
N HIS A 188 -15.38 -7.42 -27.69
CA HIS A 188 -16.74 -6.92 -27.40
C HIS A 188 -16.86 -5.40 -27.63
N ALA A 189 -18.04 -4.91 -28.03
CA ALA A 189 -18.29 -3.47 -28.29
C ALA A 189 -17.97 -2.56 -27.10
N LEU A 190 -18.33 -2.97 -25.87
CA LEU A 190 -17.99 -2.23 -24.64
C LEU A 190 -16.47 -2.15 -24.40
N VAL A 191 -15.73 -3.20 -24.74
CA VAL A 191 -14.26 -3.23 -24.63
C VAL A 191 -13.66 -2.33 -25.71
N ALA A 192 -14.13 -2.45 -26.94
CA ALA A 192 -13.73 -1.60 -28.07
C ALA A 192 -13.89 -0.12 -27.74
N GLY A 193 -15.05 0.30 -27.24
CA GLY A 193 -15.30 1.69 -26.85
C GLY A 193 -14.32 2.19 -25.78
N GLN A 194 -14.01 1.37 -24.78
CA GLN A 194 -13.03 1.75 -23.74
C GLN A 194 -11.59 1.82 -24.25
N ILE A 195 -11.21 1.00 -25.22
CA ILE A 195 -9.90 1.04 -25.87
C ILE A 195 -9.81 2.28 -26.77
N GLU A 196 -10.87 2.59 -27.53
CA GLU A 196 -10.95 3.81 -28.34
C GLU A 196 -10.89 5.08 -27.48
N ASP A 197 -11.61 5.10 -26.36
CA ASP A 197 -11.52 6.17 -25.37
C ASP A 197 -10.09 6.37 -24.84
N SER A 198 -9.31 5.30 -24.78
CA SER A 198 -7.91 5.34 -24.29
C SER A 198 -6.92 5.75 -25.38
N ILE A 199 -7.20 5.41 -26.65
CA ILE A 199 -6.38 5.79 -27.81
C ILE A 199 -6.64 7.25 -28.20
N ASN A 200 -7.88 7.71 -28.07
CA ASN A 200 -8.29 9.07 -28.43
C ASN A 200 -8.82 9.83 -27.20
N PRO A 201 -7.93 10.19 -26.24
CA PRO A 201 -8.31 10.94 -25.06
C PRO A 201 -8.92 12.31 -25.42
N ASP A 202 -8.48 12.92 -26.52
CA ASP A 202 -9.04 14.18 -27.03
C ASP A 202 -10.48 14.02 -27.52
N GLY A 203 -10.82 12.88 -28.14
CA GLY A 203 -12.18 12.54 -28.55
C GLY A 203 -13.12 12.37 -27.36
N VAL A 204 -12.65 11.78 -26.26
CA VAL A 204 -13.40 11.69 -24.99
C VAL A 204 -13.56 13.08 -24.38
N TRP A 205 -12.48 13.86 -24.37
CA TRP A 205 -12.50 15.22 -23.87
C TRP A 205 -13.50 16.08 -24.65
N ARG A 206 -13.51 16.02 -25.98
CA ARG A 206 -14.47 16.73 -26.85
C ARG A 206 -15.90 16.30 -26.59
N ARG A 207 -16.18 15.00 -26.45
CA ARG A 207 -17.52 14.50 -26.10
C ARG A 207 -18.02 15.06 -24.77
N ASN A 208 -17.18 15.03 -23.74
CA ASN A 208 -17.53 15.57 -22.43
C ASN A 208 -17.70 17.09 -22.44
N CYS A 209 -16.85 17.81 -23.18
CA CYS A 209 -16.98 19.25 -23.40
C CYS A 209 -18.32 19.56 -24.10
N ASN A 210 -18.66 18.82 -25.16
CA ASN A 210 -19.92 18.99 -25.87
C ASN A 210 -21.15 18.66 -25.00
N ALA A 211 -21.05 17.61 -24.18
CA ALA A 211 -22.10 17.25 -23.22
C ALA A 211 -22.30 18.37 -22.18
N LEU A 212 -21.21 18.96 -21.69
CA LEU A 212 -21.27 20.12 -20.80
C LEU A 212 -21.90 21.34 -21.51
N THR A 213 -21.50 21.62 -22.75
CA THR A 213 -22.07 22.70 -23.56
C THR A 213 -23.56 22.53 -23.74
N ALA A 214 -24.01 21.34 -24.13
CA ALA A 214 -25.42 21.01 -24.31
C ALA A 214 -26.20 21.15 -22.99
N PHE A 215 -25.62 20.67 -21.88
CA PHE A 215 -26.21 20.80 -20.56
C PHE A 215 -26.42 22.27 -20.17
N VAL A 216 -25.37 23.09 -20.27
CA VAL A 216 -25.45 24.51 -19.87
C VAL A 216 -26.41 25.28 -20.76
N ARG A 217 -26.48 24.97 -22.06
CA ARG A 217 -27.46 25.57 -22.98
C ARG A 217 -28.90 25.19 -22.63
N THR A 218 -29.14 23.93 -22.29
CA THR A 218 -30.49 23.41 -22.00
C THR A 218 -31.01 23.90 -20.64
N HIS A 219 -30.15 23.88 -19.63
CA HIS A 219 -30.58 24.15 -18.24
C HIS A 219 -30.23 25.55 -17.75
N ALA A 220 -29.52 26.36 -18.54
CA ALA A 220 -29.04 27.70 -18.18
C ALA A 220 -28.31 27.76 -16.83
N ARG A 221 -27.73 26.63 -16.39
CA ARG A 221 -27.03 26.46 -15.11
C ARG A 221 -25.84 25.51 -15.26
N PHE A 222 -24.95 25.53 -14.27
CA PHE A 222 -23.91 24.50 -14.15
C PHE A 222 -24.46 23.19 -13.56
N PRO A 223 -23.84 22.05 -13.90
CA PRO A 223 -24.08 20.78 -13.22
C PRO A 223 -23.84 20.92 -11.71
N SER A 224 -24.74 20.37 -10.89
CA SER A 224 -24.63 20.34 -9.42
C SER A 224 -24.31 18.94 -8.90
N ARG A 225 -23.59 18.83 -7.77
CA ARG A 225 -23.41 17.53 -7.12
C ARG A 225 -24.71 16.95 -6.55
N ASP A 226 -25.70 17.81 -6.30
CA ASP A 226 -26.96 17.43 -5.66
C ASP A 226 -27.92 16.71 -6.61
N VAL A 227 -27.63 16.73 -7.91
CA VAL A 227 -28.43 16.07 -8.95
C VAL A 227 -27.64 14.86 -9.46
N PRO A 228 -28.15 13.62 -9.30
CA PRO A 228 -27.43 12.40 -9.70
C PRO A 228 -26.96 12.40 -11.16
N GLU A 229 -27.77 12.92 -12.07
CA GLU A 229 -27.50 13.00 -13.51
C GLU A 229 -26.32 13.93 -13.82
N ASP A 230 -26.08 14.95 -12.98
CA ASP A 230 -25.05 15.96 -13.16
C ASP A 230 -23.66 15.48 -12.68
N ILE A 231 -23.61 14.44 -11.83
CA ILE A 231 -22.39 14.01 -11.10
C ILE A 231 -21.22 13.73 -12.06
N CYS A 232 -21.50 13.09 -13.20
CA CYS A 232 -20.47 12.77 -14.20
C CYS A 232 -19.82 14.03 -14.77
N LEU A 233 -20.61 15.04 -15.14
CA LEU A 233 -20.13 16.31 -15.65
C LEU A 233 -19.40 17.11 -14.56
N VAL A 234 -19.92 17.11 -13.31
CA VAL A 234 -19.24 17.76 -12.18
C VAL A 234 -17.85 17.19 -11.95
N ASN A 235 -17.74 15.86 -11.88
CA ASN A 235 -16.45 15.20 -11.67
C ASN A 235 -15.48 15.45 -12.82
N TRP A 236 -15.97 15.55 -14.07
CA TRP A 236 -15.14 15.89 -15.21
C TRP A 236 -14.62 17.34 -15.14
N ILE A 237 -15.49 18.31 -14.82
CA ILE A 237 -15.11 19.74 -14.64
C ILE A 237 -14.09 19.90 -13.51
N GLU A 238 -14.28 19.21 -12.39
CA GLU A 238 -13.33 19.28 -11.27
C GLU A 238 -11.95 18.73 -11.63
N LYS A 239 -11.89 17.69 -12.46
CA LYS A 239 -10.61 17.22 -13.01
C LYS A 239 -9.97 18.28 -13.91
N GLN A 240 -10.75 18.97 -14.75
CA GLN A 240 -10.23 20.07 -15.57
C GLN A 240 -9.68 21.20 -14.69
N HIS A 241 -10.34 21.54 -13.59
CA HIS A 241 -9.86 22.53 -12.63
C HIS A 241 -8.54 22.10 -11.97
N GLN A 242 -8.46 20.86 -11.48
CA GLN A 242 -7.25 20.32 -10.85
C GLN A 242 -6.06 20.30 -11.82
N HIS A 243 -6.32 20.08 -13.10
CA HIS A 243 -5.32 20.02 -14.15
C HIS A 243 -5.27 21.29 -15.02
N PHE A 244 -5.84 22.41 -14.57
CA PHE A 244 -5.99 23.61 -15.40
C PHE A 244 -4.65 24.11 -15.97
N LYS A 245 -3.58 24.03 -15.16
CA LYS A 245 -2.21 24.41 -15.56
C LYS A 245 -1.61 23.55 -16.69
N TYR A 246 -2.21 22.41 -16.97
CA TYR A 246 -1.76 21.44 -17.98
C TYR A 246 -2.74 21.32 -19.15
N LEU A 247 -3.80 22.14 -19.18
CA LEU A 247 -4.70 22.20 -20.33
C LEU A 247 -3.99 22.87 -21.50
N GLU A 248 -4.17 22.31 -22.69
CA GLU A 248 -3.65 22.89 -23.91
C GLU A 248 -4.47 24.12 -24.30
N ALA A 249 -3.86 25.06 -25.04
CA ALA A 249 -4.52 26.32 -25.43
C ALA A 249 -5.87 26.08 -26.12
N TRP A 250 -5.92 25.13 -27.07
CA TRP A 250 -7.16 24.80 -27.77
C TRP A 250 -8.26 24.24 -26.84
N GLN A 251 -7.90 23.56 -25.75
CA GLN A 251 -8.86 23.05 -24.76
C GLN A 251 -9.45 24.21 -23.95
N ILE A 252 -8.62 25.18 -23.59
CA ILE A 252 -9.05 26.41 -22.90
C ILE A 252 -9.98 27.21 -23.81
N ASP A 253 -9.61 27.41 -25.07
CA ASP A 253 -10.42 28.11 -26.07
C ASP A 253 -11.77 27.42 -26.27
N LYS A 254 -11.76 26.09 -26.41
CA LYS A 254 -13.00 25.32 -26.60
C LYS A 254 -13.94 25.38 -25.40
N LEU A 255 -13.40 25.33 -24.19
CA LEU A 255 -14.20 25.50 -22.97
C LEU A 255 -14.73 26.94 -22.84
N SER A 256 -13.95 27.95 -23.25
CA SER A 256 -14.36 29.34 -23.23
C SER A 256 -15.51 29.61 -24.22
N GLU A 257 -15.40 29.07 -25.45
CA GLU A 257 -16.44 29.16 -26.49
C GLU A 257 -17.76 28.44 -26.13
N ALA A 258 -17.69 27.43 -25.25
CA ALA A 258 -18.83 26.58 -24.95
C ALA A 258 -20.00 27.36 -24.32
N SER A 259 -19.71 28.27 -23.38
CA SER A 259 -20.72 29.10 -22.72
C SER A 259 -20.07 30.25 -21.93
N PRO A 260 -20.71 31.44 -21.84
CA PRO A 260 -20.28 32.53 -20.95
C PRO A 260 -20.11 32.10 -19.49
N LEU A 261 -20.92 31.15 -19.02
CA LEU A 261 -20.82 30.60 -17.66
C LEU A 261 -19.52 29.80 -17.47
N ILE A 262 -19.08 29.06 -18.50
CA ILE A 262 -17.83 28.30 -18.48
C ILE A 262 -16.63 29.25 -18.57
N ALA A 263 -16.70 30.26 -19.43
CA ALA A 263 -15.69 31.31 -19.53
C ALA A 263 -15.47 32.05 -18.19
N ASP A 264 -16.53 32.43 -17.47
CA ASP A 264 -16.43 33.06 -16.15
C ASP A 264 -15.69 32.16 -15.14
N ARG A 265 -15.96 30.85 -15.20
CA ARG A 265 -15.33 29.87 -14.32
C ARG A 265 -13.86 29.60 -14.68
N LEU A 266 -13.49 29.61 -15.96
CA LEU A 266 -12.11 29.53 -16.41
C LEU A 266 -11.30 30.76 -15.97
N GLN A 267 -11.89 31.96 -16.05
CA GLN A 267 -11.25 33.19 -15.57
C GLN A 267 -10.91 33.09 -14.08
N LYS A 268 -11.83 32.52 -13.27
CA LYS A 268 -11.57 32.21 -11.86
C LYS A 268 -10.41 31.23 -11.65
N TRP A 269 -10.19 30.28 -12.55
CA TRP A 269 -9.10 29.30 -12.44
C TRP A 269 -7.74 29.89 -12.84
N SER A 270 -7.74 30.78 -13.84
CA SER A 270 -6.52 31.39 -14.39
C SER A 270 -5.94 32.48 -13.50
N ASP A 271 -6.77 33.41 -13.06
CA ASP A 271 -6.35 34.51 -12.18
C ASP A 271 -7.42 34.76 -11.11
N PRO A 272 -7.33 34.04 -9.98
CA PRO A 272 -8.29 34.17 -8.90
C PRO A 272 -8.40 35.60 -8.34
N LEU A 273 -7.30 36.37 -8.36
CA LEU A 273 -7.28 37.74 -7.82
C LEU A 273 -7.95 38.72 -8.79
N SER A 274 -7.64 38.66 -10.08
CA SER A 274 -8.31 39.48 -11.10
C SER A 274 -9.79 39.15 -11.21
N TYR A 275 -10.15 37.85 -11.19
CA TYR A 275 -11.54 37.42 -11.14
C TYR A 275 -12.27 37.98 -9.90
N TRP A 276 -11.62 37.88 -8.72
CA TRP A 276 -12.18 38.42 -7.50
C TRP A 276 -12.41 39.94 -7.62
N ARG A 277 -11.45 40.71 -8.15
CA ARG A 277 -11.58 42.17 -8.34
C ARG A 277 -12.73 42.52 -9.28
N LYS A 278 -12.82 41.90 -10.45
CA LYS A 278 -13.90 42.13 -11.42
C LYS A 278 -15.29 41.81 -10.85
N ARG A 279 -15.39 40.72 -10.07
CA ARG A 279 -16.64 40.35 -9.38
C ARG A 279 -16.97 41.32 -8.25
N PHE A 280 -15.96 41.79 -7.51
CA PHE A 280 -16.12 42.82 -6.50
C PHE A 280 -16.60 44.14 -7.10
N GLU A 281 -16.05 44.57 -8.24
CA GLU A 281 -16.50 45.77 -8.96
C GLU A 281 -17.96 45.64 -9.41
N THR A 282 -18.35 44.49 -9.96
CA THR A 282 -19.74 44.21 -10.36
C THR A 282 -20.68 44.24 -9.15
N PHE A 283 -20.23 43.68 -8.02
CA PHE A 283 -20.96 43.74 -6.75
C PHE A 283 -21.08 45.17 -6.23
N ALA A 284 -19.99 45.94 -6.24
CA ALA A 284 -19.96 47.32 -5.77
C ALA A 284 -20.89 48.21 -6.60
N ALA A 285 -20.84 48.09 -7.94
CA ALA A 285 -21.74 48.77 -8.84
C ALA A 285 -23.22 48.41 -8.58
N PHE A 286 -23.51 47.12 -8.34
CA PHE A 286 -24.87 46.70 -7.98
C PHE A 286 -25.35 47.34 -6.68
N VAL A 287 -24.51 47.34 -5.64
CA VAL A 287 -24.86 47.89 -4.32
C VAL A 287 -25.03 49.41 -4.40
N GLN A 288 -24.17 50.11 -5.15
CA GLN A 288 -24.29 51.55 -5.40
C GLN A 288 -25.57 51.90 -6.15
N LEU A 289 -25.91 51.14 -7.20
CA LEU A 289 -27.10 51.39 -8.02
C LEU A 289 -28.41 51.09 -7.26
N ASN A 290 -28.44 50.01 -6.48
CA ASN A 290 -29.66 49.51 -5.85
C ASN A 290 -29.80 49.88 -4.37
N ASN A 291 -28.78 50.52 -3.79
CA ASN A 291 -28.66 50.90 -2.38
C ASN A 291 -28.98 49.75 -1.39
N ARG A 292 -28.71 48.50 -1.81
CA ARG A 292 -29.01 47.28 -1.06
C ARG A 292 -28.05 46.15 -1.41
N LEU A 293 -27.94 45.16 -0.52
CA LEU A 293 -27.17 43.95 -0.81
C LEU A 293 -27.97 43.00 -1.74
N PRO A 294 -27.27 42.21 -2.58
CA PRO A 294 -27.89 41.14 -3.37
C PRO A 294 -28.63 40.13 -2.48
N SER A 295 -29.78 39.66 -2.95
CA SER A 295 -30.65 38.73 -2.22
C SER A 295 -30.72 37.35 -2.88
N LYS A 296 -30.75 36.29 -2.04
CA LYS A 296 -30.98 34.90 -2.49
C LYS A 296 -32.36 34.71 -3.11
N ALA A 297 -33.34 35.50 -2.65
CA ALA A 297 -34.73 35.42 -3.09
C ALA A 297 -35.01 36.21 -4.38
N SER A 298 -33.99 36.84 -4.99
CA SER A 298 -34.17 37.60 -6.22
C SER A 298 -34.51 36.68 -7.40
N THR A 299 -35.44 37.13 -8.25
CA THR A 299 -35.75 36.46 -9.52
C THR A 299 -34.61 36.61 -10.53
N SER A 300 -33.83 37.68 -10.43
CA SER A 300 -32.72 37.98 -11.33
C SER A 300 -31.56 36.98 -11.17
N PRO A 301 -31.15 36.27 -12.25
CA PRO A 301 -30.00 35.37 -12.21
C PRO A 301 -28.68 36.08 -11.88
N SER A 302 -28.50 37.33 -12.33
CA SER A 302 -27.27 38.11 -12.09
C SER A 302 -27.14 38.49 -10.61
N GLU A 303 -28.26 38.89 -9.98
CA GLU A 303 -28.28 39.21 -8.55
C GLU A 303 -28.02 37.97 -7.68
N ARG A 304 -28.66 36.84 -7.98
CA ARG A 304 -28.40 35.57 -7.27
C ARG A 304 -26.95 35.13 -7.39
N SER A 305 -26.33 35.35 -8.54
CA SER A 305 -24.90 35.08 -8.75
C SER A 305 -24.01 35.95 -7.85
N LEU A 306 -24.34 37.24 -7.69
CA LEU A 306 -23.61 38.14 -6.77
C LEU A 306 -23.83 37.76 -5.31
N GLU A 307 -25.04 37.38 -4.92
CA GLU A 307 -25.32 36.90 -3.57
C GLU A 307 -24.52 35.62 -3.27
N CYS A 308 -24.54 34.64 -4.17
CA CYS A 308 -23.83 33.38 -3.98
C CYS A 308 -22.32 33.63 -3.86
N TRP A 309 -21.77 34.54 -4.67
CA TRP A 309 -20.39 34.98 -4.56
C TRP A 309 -20.10 35.61 -3.18
N LEU A 310 -20.96 36.51 -2.70
CA LEU A 310 -20.86 37.13 -1.38
C LEU A 310 -20.95 36.12 -0.22
N SER A 311 -21.89 35.19 -0.29
CA SER A 311 -22.06 34.07 0.65
C SER A 311 -20.79 33.20 0.72
N ASN A 312 -20.11 33.00 -0.41
CA ASN A 312 -18.84 32.28 -0.44
C ASN A 312 -17.71 33.05 0.25
N GLN A 313 -17.65 34.38 0.09
CA GLN A 313 -16.67 35.21 0.81
C GLN A 313 -16.91 35.17 2.33
N ALA A 314 -18.18 35.19 2.76
CA ALA A 314 -18.55 35.07 4.17
C ALA A 314 -18.06 33.76 4.82
N ARG A 315 -18.11 32.67 4.06
CA ARG A 315 -17.69 31.34 4.51
C ARG A 315 -16.17 31.20 4.57
N ASP A 316 -15.46 31.93 3.72
CA ASP A 316 -14.00 31.93 3.63
C ASP A 316 -13.40 33.27 4.08
N VAL A 317 -14.00 33.88 5.10
CA VAL A 317 -13.59 35.22 5.59
C VAL A 317 -12.14 35.24 6.06
N ALA A 318 -11.62 34.10 6.55
CA ALA A 318 -10.22 33.95 6.96
C ALA A 318 -9.23 33.93 5.78
N GLY A 319 -9.70 33.68 4.56
CA GLY A 319 -8.91 33.71 3.33
C GLY A 319 -8.86 35.07 2.64
N LEU A 320 -9.61 36.07 3.14
CA LEU A 320 -9.61 37.43 2.60
C LEU A 320 -8.39 38.21 3.10
N SER A 321 -7.73 38.96 2.22
CA SER A 321 -6.67 39.88 2.63
C SER A 321 -7.24 41.11 3.36
N GLU A 322 -6.39 41.79 4.12
CA GLU A 322 -6.77 43.01 4.82
C GLU A 322 -7.28 44.09 3.84
N ASP A 323 -6.65 44.21 2.67
CA ASP A 323 -7.07 45.13 1.61
C ASP A 323 -8.45 44.75 1.04
N GLN A 324 -8.74 43.46 0.88
CA GLN A 324 -10.04 42.99 0.42
C GLN A 324 -11.15 43.29 1.45
N LEU A 325 -10.84 43.18 2.75
CA LEU A 325 -11.76 43.54 3.81
C LEU A 325 -12.00 45.05 3.85
N LYS A 326 -10.97 45.89 3.66
CA LYS A 326 -11.11 47.35 3.55
C LYS A 326 -12.02 47.73 2.39
N LEU A 327 -11.76 47.16 1.21
CA LEU A 327 -12.61 47.37 0.03
C LEU A 327 -14.09 47.06 0.35
N PHE A 328 -14.39 45.92 0.98
CA PHE A 328 -15.77 45.60 1.37
C PHE A 328 -16.38 46.57 2.41
N GLN A 329 -15.58 47.10 3.33
CA GLN A 329 -16.04 48.10 4.32
C GLN A 329 -16.40 49.43 3.66
N GLU A 330 -15.74 49.77 2.57
CA GLU A 330 -15.90 51.03 1.83
C GLU A 330 -17.07 51.01 0.84
N VAL A 331 -17.55 49.83 0.40
CA VAL A 331 -18.66 49.74 -0.57
C VAL A 331 -19.96 50.35 -0.05
N HIS A 332 -20.38 50.00 1.17
CA HIS A 332 -21.67 50.42 1.73
C HIS A 332 -21.78 50.17 3.24
N VAL A 333 -22.59 50.99 3.94
CA VAL A 333 -22.78 50.88 5.40
C VAL A 333 -23.32 49.51 5.84
N CYS A 334 -24.24 48.93 5.05
CA CYS A 334 -24.79 47.60 5.31
C CYS A 334 -23.73 46.49 5.15
N MET A 335 -22.73 46.69 4.30
CA MET A 335 -21.64 45.72 4.13
C MET A 335 -20.65 45.80 5.29
N LYS A 336 -20.32 47.01 5.76
CA LYS A 336 -19.52 47.23 6.98
C LYS A 336 -20.11 46.50 8.20
N ALA A 337 -21.43 46.62 8.42
CA ALA A 337 -22.12 45.89 9.47
C ALA A 337 -22.07 44.36 9.28
N LYS A 338 -22.23 43.89 8.03
CA LYS A 338 -22.20 42.46 7.69
C LYS A 338 -20.81 41.84 7.88
N ILE A 339 -19.73 42.56 7.57
CA ILE A 339 -18.34 42.15 7.86
C ILE A 339 -18.11 42.06 9.36
N GLY A 340 -18.61 43.03 10.13
CA GLY A 340 -18.58 42.97 11.59
C GLY A 340 -19.18 41.67 12.13
N LEU A 341 -20.31 41.22 11.56
CA LEU A 341 -20.93 39.93 11.90
C LEU A 341 -20.10 38.72 11.44
N TRP A 342 -19.41 38.80 10.31
CA TRP A 342 -18.52 37.73 9.83
C TRP A 342 -17.31 37.57 10.74
N LEU A 343 -16.67 38.68 11.10
CA LEU A 343 -15.53 38.70 12.01
C LEU A 343 -15.95 38.28 13.42
N HIS A 344 -17.08 38.76 13.94
CA HIS A 344 -17.61 38.29 15.23
C HIS A 344 -17.91 36.79 15.23
N ARG A 345 -18.42 36.23 14.13
CA ARG A 345 -18.64 34.78 14.01
C ARG A 345 -17.32 34.00 14.01
N LEU A 346 -16.27 34.54 13.38
CA LEU A 346 -14.93 33.96 13.41
C LEU A 346 -14.34 34.03 14.83
N SER A 347 -14.42 35.19 15.50
CA SER A 347 -14.01 35.36 16.90
C SER A 347 -14.77 34.43 17.84
N SER A 348 -16.08 34.25 17.66
CA SER A 348 -16.88 33.30 18.44
C SER A 348 -16.45 31.83 18.25
N HIS A 349 -15.91 31.48 17.08
CA HIS A 349 -15.30 30.15 16.88
C HIS A 349 -13.94 30.03 17.58
N ASP A 350 -13.15 31.10 17.62
CA ASP A 350 -11.92 31.14 18.40
C ASP A 350 -12.20 31.18 19.92
N ASP A 351 -13.30 31.79 20.37
CA ASP A 351 -13.77 31.74 21.76
C ASP A 351 -14.22 30.33 22.16
N ALA A 352 -14.93 29.63 21.28
CA ALA A 352 -15.27 28.22 21.47
C ALA A 352 -14.02 27.31 21.49
N TYR A 353 -12.99 27.67 20.72
CA TYR A 353 -11.68 27.01 20.72
C TYR A 353 -10.92 27.28 22.02
N ALA A 354 -10.88 28.53 22.49
CA ALA A 354 -10.30 28.93 23.76
C ALA A 354 -11.01 28.26 24.95
N HIS A 355 -12.34 28.13 24.90
CA HIS A 355 -13.11 27.38 25.89
C HIS A 355 -12.71 25.90 25.93
N LYS A 356 -12.43 25.27 24.77
CA LYS A 356 -11.93 23.89 24.71
C LYS A 356 -10.48 23.76 25.21
N CYS A 357 -9.62 24.73 24.94
CA CYS A 357 -8.29 24.83 25.55
C CYS A 357 -8.38 24.94 27.07
N HIS A 358 -9.31 25.75 27.58
CA HIS A 358 -9.53 25.91 29.01
C HIS A 358 -10.08 24.63 29.67
N GLN A 359 -11.02 23.92 29.03
CA GLN A 359 -11.47 22.60 29.50
C GLN A 359 -10.32 21.58 29.55
N LEU A 360 -9.40 21.64 28.58
CA LEU A 360 -8.22 20.79 28.56
C LEU A 360 -7.22 21.16 29.67
N GLU A 361 -7.00 22.45 29.92
CA GLU A 361 -6.19 22.96 31.01
C GLU A 361 -6.74 22.51 32.38
N GLN A 362 -8.04 22.70 32.63
CA GLN A 362 -8.70 22.27 33.87
C GLN A 362 -8.54 20.76 34.09
N PHE A 363 -8.76 19.96 33.04
CA PHE A 363 -8.56 18.51 33.10
C PHE A 363 -7.11 18.14 33.46
N LEU A 364 -6.13 18.84 32.89
CA LEU A 364 -4.71 18.59 33.13
C LEU A 364 -4.27 19.04 34.53
N LYS A 365 -4.83 20.13 35.06
CA LYS A 365 -4.62 20.55 36.46
C LYS A 365 -5.14 19.51 37.44
N LEU A 366 -6.33 18.95 37.18
CA LEU A 366 -6.98 17.97 38.08
C LEU A 366 -6.34 16.58 38.04
N HIS A 367 -5.97 16.09 36.85
CA HIS A 367 -5.54 14.70 36.68
C HIS A 367 -4.04 14.54 36.40
N ASN A 368 -3.32 15.64 36.13
CA ASN A 368 -1.90 15.66 35.76
C ASN A 368 -1.52 14.64 34.67
N GLN A 369 -2.47 14.27 33.79
CA GLN A 369 -2.29 13.28 32.73
C GLN A 369 -3.00 13.73 31.47
N LEU A 370 -2.40 13.45 30.31
CA LEU A 370 -3.03 13.74 29.03
C LEU A 370 -4.33 12.94 28.85
N PRO A 371 -5.38 13.52 28.25
CA PRO A 371 -6.63 12.80 27.99
C PRO A 371 -6.40 11.53 27.16
N ARG A 372 -7.00 10.41 27.58
CA ARG A 372 -6.91 9.11 26.91
C ARG A 372 -8.27 8.68 26.36
N HIS A 373 -8.28 7.91 25.28
CA HIS A 373 -9.50 7.37 24.68
C HIS A 373 -10.20 6.26 25.49
N LYS A 374 -9.54 5.72 26.53
CA LYS A 374 -10.08 4.67 27.42
C LYS A 374 -10.42 5.23 28.80
N GLY A 375 -11.14 6.34 28.84
CA GLY A 375 -11.49 7.05 30.08
C GLY A 375 -12.92 7.57 30.08
N SER A 376 -13.21 8.53 30.95
CA SER A 376 -14.53 9.16 31.06
C SER A 376 -14.98 9.79 29.74
N LEU A 377 -16.29 10.06 29.59
CA LEU A 377 -16.84 10.66 28.38
C LEU A 377 -16.16 11.99 28.04
N GLU A 378 -15.91 12.83 29.04
CA GLU A 378 -15.22 14.11 28.88
C GLU A 378 -13.74 13.93 28.51
N GLN A 379 -13.05 12.95 29.12
CA GLN A 379 -11.68 12.61 28.75
C GLN A 379 -11.58 12.10 27.30
N ARG A 380 -12.56 11.31 26.85
CA ARG A 380 -12.64 10.81 25.47
C ARG A 380 -12.89 11.93 24.46
N LYS A 381 -13.76 12.88 24.80
CA LYS A 381 -14.03 14.08 23.98
C LYS A 381 -12.78 14.93 23.82
N LEU A 382 -12.06 15.23 24.91
CA LEU A 382 -10.81 15.98 24.88
C LEU A 382 -9.69 15.25 24.12
N ALA A 383 -9.56 13.92 24.29
CA ALA A 383 -8.60 13.10 23.56
C ALA A 383 -8.88 13.08 22.05
N SER A 384 -10.15 12.96 21.66
CA SER A 384 -10.55 13.04 20.25
C SER A 384 -10.32 14.43 19.66
N TRP A 385 -10.57 15.49 20.43
CA TRP A 385 -10.35 16.85 20.00
C TRP A 385 -8.86 17.11 19.75
N LEU A 386 -7.97 16.75 20.70
CA LEU A 386 -6.51 16.83 20.50
C LEU A 386 -6.01 16.04 19.28
N THR A 387 -6.60 14.86 19.02
CA THR A 387 -6.25 14.05 17.84
C THR A 387 -6.63 14.75 16.54
N LYS A 388 -7.79 15.42 16.50
CA LYS A 388 -8.22 16.23 15.35
C LYS A 388 -7.31 17.43 15.14
N GLN A 389 -6.90 18.12 16.21
CA GLN A 389 -5.95 19.24 16.11
C GLN A 389 -4.59 18.79 15.57
N ARG A 390 -4.09 17.62 15.98
CA ARG A 390 -2.87 17.04 15.43
C ARG A 390 -2.98 16.76 13.92
N GLN A 391 -4.11 16.20 13.47
CA GLN A 391 -4.32 15.88 12.05
C GLN A 391 -4.45 17.16 11.20
N ALA A 392 -4.99 18.23 11.78
CA ALA A 392 -5.18 19.53 11.15
C ALA A 392 -4.06 20.53 11.47
N PHE A 393 -2.94 20.11 12.08
CA PHE A 393 -1.94 21.03 12.64
C PHE A 393 -1.36 22.02 11.63
N ALA A 394 -1.17 21.59 10.37
CA ALA A 394 -0.70 22.44 9.29
C ALA A 394 -1.71 23.54 8.88
N LYS A 395 -2.99 23.38 9.24
CA LYS A 395 -4.09 24.28 8.92
C LYS A 395 -4.51 25.17 10.11
N LEU A 396 -3.92 24.98 11.29
CA LEU A 396 -4.21 25.81 12.46
C LEU A 396 -3.63 27.21 12.30
N THR A 397 -4.40 28.21 12.71
CA THR A 397 -3.95 29.61 12.75
C THR A 397 -2.86 29.79 13.82
N SER A 398 -2.07 30.86 13.72
CA SER A 398 -1.04 31.17 14.73
C SER A 398 -1.63 31.34 16.13
N SER A 399 -2.75 32.05 16.24
CA SER A 399 -3.49 32.25 17.51
C SER A 399 -3.98 30.93 18.12
N GLN A 400 -4.44 29.97 17.30
CA GLN A 400 -4.87 28.65 17.78
C GLN A 400 -3.71 27.77 18.26
N LYS A 401 -2.51 27.94 17.68
CA LYS A 401 -1.30 27.24 18.13
C LYS A 401 -0.81 27.81 19.46
N GLU A 402 -0.74 29.14 19.57
CA GLU A 402 -0.40 29.84 20.82
C GLU A 402 -1.37 29.48 21.95
N SER A 403 -2.67 29.42 21.66
CA SER A 403 -3.70 29.01 22.63
C SER A 403 -3.58 27.55 23.08
N LEU A 404 -3.01 26.66 22.27
CA LEU A 404 -2.72 25.27 22.66
C LEU A 404 -1.44 25.17 23.48
N GLU A 405 -0.42 25.96 23.13
CA GLU A 405 0.86 26.01 23.85
C GLU A 405 0.69 26.62 25.24
N SER A 406 -0.10 27.69 25.36
CA SER A 406 -0.38 28.35 26.64
C SER A 406 -1.29 27.53 27.57
N ALA A 407 -2.07 26.57 27.04
CA ALA A 407 -3.02 25.81 27.84
C ALA A 407 -2.36 24.97 28.93
N HIS A 408 -1.23 24.31 28.66
CA HIS A 408 -0.49 23.52 29.65
C HIS A 408 0.88 23.06 29.14
N ALA A 409 1.89 22.96 30.00
CA ALA A 409 3.25 22.52 29.63
C ALA A 409 3.32 21.16 28.91
N LYS A 410 2.47 20.19 29.31
CA LYS A 410 2.36 18.88 28.63
C LYS A 410 1.76 18.97 27.21
N VAL A 411 0.91 19.96 26.97
CA VAL A 411 0.31 20.21 25.64
C VAL A 411 1.28 21.00 24.78
N ALA A 412 1.97 22.00 25.32
CA ALA A 412 3.08 22.68 24.64
C ALA A 412 4.14 21.69 24.16
N ALA A 413 4.54 20.74 25.01
CA ALA A 413 5.47 19.68 24.62
C ALA A 413 4.92 18.82 23.46
N LEU A 414 3.61 18.54 23.42
CA LEU A 414 2.99 17.84 22.29
C LEU A 414 2.96 18.69 21.02
N VAL A 415 2.65 19.98 21.12
CA VAL A 415 2.60 20.91 19.99
C VAL A 415 3.99 21.06 19.37
N HIS A 416 5.05 21.21 20.17
CA HIS A 416 6.42 21.22 19.68
C HIS A 416 6.82 19.88 19.02
N GLN A 417 6.32 18.75 19.51
CA GLN A 417 6.50 17.44 18.85
C GLN A 417 5.79 17.37 17.50
N TRP A 418 4.63 18.01 17.35
CA TRP A 418 3.90 18.09 16.07
C TRP A 418 4.59 19.00 15.08
N ALA A 419 5.16 20.11 15.56
CA ALA A 419 5.93 21.06 14.77
C ALA A 419 7.27 20.47 14.27
N ASN A 420 7.93 19.61 15.06
CA ASN A 420 9.23 19.05 14.74
C ASN A 420 9.31 17.51 14.84
N PRO A 421 8.65 16.75 13.95
CA PRO A 421 8.67 15.28 13.98
C PRO A 421 10.08 14.67 13.85
N LEU A 422 10.95 15.31 13.06
CA LEU A 422 12.35 14.87 12.87
C LEU A 422 13.19 14.98 14.15
N SER A 423 12.94 15.99 15.00
CA SER A 423 13.63 16.16 16.28
C SER A 423 13.26 15.05 17.27
N THR A 424 11.98 14.65 17.30
CA THR A 424 11.51 13.53 18.13
C THR A 424 12.09 12.20 17.70
N PHE A 425 12.20 11.97 16.38
CA PHE A 425 12.81 10.78 15.81
C PHE A 425 14.31 10.71 16.15
N GLN A 426 15.03 11.83 16.05
CA GLN A 426 16.42 11.92 16.47
C GLN A 426 16.61 11.66 17.97
N SER A 427 15.69 12.14 18.79
CA SER A 427 15.73 11.96 20.25
C SER A 427 15.53 10.49 20.63
N GLU A 428 14.59 9.80 19.99
CA GLU A 428 14.38 8.35 20.19
C GLU A 428 15.56 7.51 19.68
N CYS A 429 16.20 7.91 18.56
CA CYS A 429 17.46 7.31 18.13
C CYS A 429 18.57 7.48 19.17
N ARG A 430 18.70 8.65 19.82
CA ARG A 430 19.70 8.86 20.88
C ARG A 430 19.43 7.98 22.10
N LEU A 431 18.16 7.91 22.54
CA LEU A 431 17.77 7.04 23.66
C LEU A 431 18.01 5.56 23.35
N LEU A 432 17.69 5.13 22.13
CA LEU A 432 17.95 3.77 21.68
C LEU A 432 19.45 3.47 21.64
N ARG A 433 20.27 4.38 21.12
CA ARG A 433 21.74 4.24 21.10
C ARG A 433 22.31 4.10 22.51
N HIS A 434 21.85 4.93 23.44
CA HIS A 434 22.28 4.87 24.83
C HIS A 434 21.90 3.52 25.46
N PHE A 435 20.65 3.09 25.29
CA PHE A 435 20.18 1.79 25.77
C PHE A 435 21.02 0.61 25.23
N LEU A 436 21.31 0.61 23.92
CA LEU A 436 22.08 -0.45 23.27
C LEU A 436 23.53 -0.50 23.77
N ARG A 437 24.15 0.66 24.01
CA ARG A 437 25.50 0.74 24.58
C ARG A 437 25.56 0.25 26.02
N SER A 438 24.55 0.58 26.83
CA SER A 438 24.52 0.20 28.24
C SER A 438 24.14 -1.27 28.46
N ASN A 439 23.35 -1.88 27.57
CA ASN A 439 22.79 -3.22 27.78
C ASN A 439 23.33 -4.28 26.81
N GLY A 440 24.07 -3.90 25.76
CA GLY A 440 24.62 -4.82 24.76
C GLY A 440 23.58 -5.62 23.96
N ARG A 441 22.28 -5.29 24.07
CA ARG A 441 21.17 -6.03 23.47
C ARG A 441 20.05 -5.13 23.00
N CYS A 442 19.28 -5.59 22.00
CA CYS A 442 18.07 -4.89 21.56
C CYS A 442 16.96 -4.85 22.64
N PRO A 443 16.19 -3.75 22.73
CA PRO A 443 15.08 -3.65 23.69
C PRO A 443 13.96 -4.64 23.37
N ARG A 444 13.37 -5.24 24.42
CA ARG A 444 12.33 -6.27 24.32
C ARG A 444 10.93 -5.74 24.66
N VAL A 445 9.93 -6.12 23.86
CA VAL A 445 8.53 -5.72 24.07
C VAL A 445 7.91 -6.38 25.31
N THR A 446 8.48 -7.50 25.75
CA THR A 446 8.04 -8.29 26.91
C THR A 446 8.73 -7.87 28.22
N CYS A 447 9.57 -6.82 28.21
CA CYS A 447 10.19 -6.33 29.44
C CYS A 447 9.16 -5.60 30.30
N GLU A 448 9.29 -5.72 31.62
CA GLU A 448 8.51 -4.96 32.60
C GLU A 448 8.98 -3.50 32.71
N ASP A 449 10.25 -3.24 32.37
CA ASP A 449 10.82 -1.90 32.32
C ASP A 449 10.13 -1.02 31.26
N GLY A 450 9.47 0.05 31.72
CA GLY A 450 8.68 0.95 30.89
C GLY A 450 9.47 1.63 29.77
N PRO A 451 10.65 2.22 30.05
CA PRO A 451 11.58 2.74 29.06
C PRO A 451 12.04 1.72 28.01
N GLU A 452 12.52 0.54 28.41
CA GLU A 452 12.92 -0.53 27.45
C GLU A 452 11.74 -0.91 26.55
N ARG A 453 10.58 -1.18 27.15
CA ARG A 453 9.37 -1.57 26.42
C ARG A 453 8.94 -0.50 25.42
N ARG A 454 9.06 0.78 25.77
CA ARG A 454 8.75 1.90 24.88
C ARG A 454 9.65 1.90 23.65
N LEU A 455 10.96 1.75 23.83
CA LEU A 455 11.94 1.69 22.74
C LEU A 455 11.71 0.46 21.83
N ALA A 456 11.35 -0.69 22.41
CA ALA A 456 11.02 -1.90 21.67
C ALA A 456 9.77 -1.74 20.80
N ILE A 457 8.72 -1.13 21.35
CA ILE A 457 7.48 -0.81 20.61
C ILE A 457 7.76 0.21 19.51
N TRP A 458 8.58 1.23 19.80
CA TRP A 458 8.96 2.25 18.82
C TRP A 458 9.72 1.64 17.63
N LEU A 459 10.73 0.79 17.87
CA LEU A 459 11.45 0.06 16.82
C LEU A 459 10.52 -0.82 15.97
N SER A 460 9.60 -1.53 16.61
CA SER A 460 8.61 -2.39 15.92
C SER A 460 7.67 -1.59 15.02
N ARG A 461 7.32 -0.35 15.42
CA ARG A 461 6.53 0.56 14.59
C ARG A 461 7.31 1.05 13.37
N GLN A 462 8.62 1.32 13.52
CA GLN A 462 9.45 1.71 12.37
C GLN A 462 9.59 0.56 11.37
N GLN A 463 9.74 -0.68 11.84
CA GLN A 463 9.72 -1.86 10.97
C GLN A 463 8.41 -1.96 10.17
N ARG A 464 7.26 -1.77 10.82
CA ARG A 464 5.97 -1.77 10.12
C ARG A 464 5.89 -0.65 9.07
N ARG A 465 6.37 0.55 9.40
CA ARG A 465 6.43 1.69 8.45
C ARG A 465 7.34 1.40 7.26
N PHE A 466 8.44 0.68 7.47
CA PHE A 466 9.32 0.23 6.38
C PHE A 466 8.60 -0.75 5.44
N LEU A 467 7.92 -1.75 5.99
CA LEU A 467 7.20 -2.77 5.19
C LEU A 467 6.07 -2.19 4.34
N ILE A 468 5.45 -1.09 4.77
CA ILE A 468 4.41 -0.37 4.00
C ILE A 468 4.96 0.84 3.22
N SER A 469 6.29 0.95 3.08
CA SER A 469 6.98 2.02 2.35
C SER A 469 6.64 3.46 2.83
N SER A 470 6.36 3.62 4.13
CA SER A 470 5.92 4.88 4.76
C SER A 470 7.01 5.57 5.61
N ILE A 471 8.20 4.96 5.72
CA ILE A 471 9.35 5.57 6.38
C ILE A 471 10.13 6.45 5.39
N LYS A 472 10.53 7.66 5.80
CA LYS A 472 11.28 8.57 4.92
C LYS A 472 12.74 8.12 4.81
N THR A 473 13.38 8.41 3.67
CA THR A 473 14.79 8.03 3.41
C THR A 473 15.75 8.55 4.48
N GLU A 474 15.54 9.78 4.95
CA GLU A 474 16.37 10.39 6.00
C GLU A 474 16.17 9.75 7.38
N GLU A 475 14.96 9.29 7.70
CA GLU A 475 14.69 8.53 8.94
C GLU A 475 15.40 7.16 8.91
N LEU A 476 15.42 6.48 7.76
CA LEU A 476 16.14 5.21 7.60
C LEU A 476 17.66 5.36 7.73
N LYS A 477 18.24 6.40 7.11
CA LYS A 477 19.67 6.70 7.24
C LYS A 477 20.05 6.94 8.70
N LEU A 478 19.23 7.69 9.43
CA LEU A 478 19.47 7.96 10.84
C LEU A 478 19.33 6.70 11.71
N LEU A 479 18.36 5.83 11.42
CA LEU A 479 18.17 4.58 12.15
C LEU A 479 19.37 3.63 11.96
N ARG A 480 19.89 3.52 10.74
CA ARG A 480 21.14 2.77 10.44
C ARG A 480 22.36 3.36 11.14
N LYS A 481 22.46 4.70 11.19
CA LYS A 481 23.53 5.40 11.92
C LYS A 481 23.40 5.28 13.44
N THR A 482 22.29 4.74 13.98
CA THR A 482 22.03 4.72 15.41
C THR A 482 22.95 3.75 16.15
N HIS A 483 23.08 2.51 15.68
CA HIS A 483 23.93 1.46 16.27
C HIS A 483 24.03 0.26 15.31
N GLU A 484 25.11 -0.52 15.38
CA GLU A 484 25.37 -1.72 14.55
C GLU A 484 24.23 -2.74 14.60
N PHE A 485 23.83 -3.20 15.81
CA PHE A 485 22.63 -4.05 15.98
C PHE A 485 21.33 -3.54 15.35
N VAL A 486 21.17 -2.22 15.23
CA VAL A 486 19.98 -1.62 14.59
C VAL A 486 20.15 -1.62 13.08
N ALA A 487 21.37 -1.36 12.57
CA ALA A 487 21.68 -1.44 11.16
C ALA A 487 21.45 -2.86 10.61
N GLU A 488 22.03 -3.88 11.26
CA GLU A 488 21.83 -5.29 10.89
C GLU A 488 20.34 -5.65 10.87
N ARG A 489 19.62 -5.24 11.92
CA ARG A 489 18.18 -5.53 12.05
C ARG A 489 17.35 -4.83 10.98
N VAL A 490 17.71 -3.61 10.58
CA VAL A 490 17.06 -2.86 9.48
C VAL A 490 17.33 -3.52 8.14
N ASP A 491 18.54 -4.01 7.92
CA ASP A 491 18.90 -4.69 6.68
C ASP A 491 18.16 -6.04 6.58
N CYS A 492 17.93 -6.72 7.70
CA CYS A 492 17.03 -7.88 7.77
C CYS A 492 15.54 -7.55 7.58
N TRP A 493 15.09 -6.29 7.62
CA TRP A 493 13.67 -5.97 7.33
C TRP A 493 13.29 -6.21 5.86
N GLN A 494 14.29 -6.33 4.98
CA GLN A 494 14.08 -6.70 3.58
C GLN A 494 13.79 -8.20 3.40
N PHE A 495 14.14 -9.04 4.38
CA PHE A 495 14.00 -10.50 4.33
C PHE A 495 13.32 -11.02 5.61
N PRO A 496 11.98 -11.04 5.68
CA PRO A 496 11.30 -11.47 6.89
C PRO A 496 11.52 -12.98 7.13
N LEU A 497 12.43 -13.32 8.07
CA LEU A 497 12.56 -14.68 8.58
C LEU A 497 11.25 -15.14 9.21
N SER A 498 10.83 -16.37 8.91
CA SER A 498 9.66 -16.98 9.51
C SER A 498 9.85 -17.17 11.02
N ARG A 499 8.74 -17.20 11.77
CA ARG A 499 8.75 -17.44 13.23
C ARG A 499 9.44 -18.77 13.60
N TRP A 500 9.45 -19.73 12.68
CA TRP A 500 10.16 -21.01 12.80
C TRP A 500 11.67 -20.81 12.76
N GLN A 501 12.19 -20.17 11.71
CA GLN A 501 13.63 -19.92 11.52
C GLN A 501 14.23 -19.12 12.67
N LYS A 502 13.49 -18.14 13.20
CA LYS A 502 13.94 -17.38 14.38
C LYS A 502 14.08 -18.25 15.63
N LYS A 503 13.12 -19.15 15.88
CA LYS A 503 13.14 -20.02 17.07
C LYS A 503 14.15 -21.16 16.94
N LEU A 504 14.35 -21.66 15.73
CA LEU A 504 15.40 -22.62 15.42
C LEU A 504 16.79 -22.01 15.64
N GLY A 505 17.02 -20.76 15.19
CA GLY A 505 18.27 -20.04 15.43
C GLY A 505 18.53 -19.73 16.91
N GLU A 506 17.51 -19.33 17.67
CA GLU A 506 17.64 -19.13 19.13
C GLU A 506 17.99 -20.45 19.86
N LEU A 507 17.41 -21.57 19.44
CA LEU A 507 17.74 -22.89 20.00
C LEU A 507 19.16 -23.34 19.61
N ALA A 508 19.57 -23.08 18.36
CA ALA A 508 20.90 -23.40 17.86
C ALA A 508 22.02 -22.69 18.64
N LEU A 509 21.87 -21.38 18.85
CA LEU A 509 22.81 -20.58 19.61
C LEU A 509 22.90 -21.06 21.06
N PHE A 510 21.76 -21.28 21.71
CA PHE A 510 21.71 -21.81 23.08
C PHE A 510 22.46 -23.14 23.22
N VAL A 511 22.22 -24.08 22.29
CA VAL A 511 22.86 -25.39 22.34
C VAL A 511 24.36 -25.30 22.03
N SER A 512 24.79 -24.37 21.16
CA SER A 512 26.22 -24.14 20.89
C SER A 512 26.96 -23.50 22.07
N GLU A 513 26.30 -22.64 22.84
CA GLU A 513 26.90 -21.94 23.98
C GLU A 513 26.94 -22.81 25.24
N VAL A 514 25.88 -23.58 25.50
CA VAL A 514 25.72 -24.36 26.74
C VAL A 514 26.10 -25.84 26.55
N GLY A 515 26.23 -26.31 25.31
CA GLY A 515 26.61 -27.69 24.98
C GLY A 515 25.56 -28.75 25.32
N ARG A 516 24.33 -28.33 25.65
CA ARG A 516 23.22 -29.21 26.03
C ARG A 516 21.87 -28.63 25.59
N PRO A 517 20.84 -29.48 25.38
CA PRO A 517 19.49 -29.02 25.08
C PRO A 517 18.86 -28.34 26.31
N PRO A 518 17.91 -27.42 26.08
CA PRO A 518 17.22 -26.71 27.16
C PRO A 518 16.37 -27.65 28.00
N PHE A 519 16.35 -27.45 29.32
CA PHE A 519 15.50 -28.21 30.26
C PHE A 519 14.52 -27.32 31.04
N PHE A 520 13.44 -27.95 31.51
CA PHE A 520 12.28 -27.23 32.05
C PHE A 520 12.52 -26.63 33.44
N SER A 521 13.37 -27.26 34.24
CA SER A 521 13.72 -26.86 35.62
C SER A 521 14.83 -25.81 35.71
N SER A 522 15.25 -25.19 34.59
CA SER A 522 16.27 -24.13 34.62
C SER A 522 15.73 -22.89 35.36
N GLU A 523 16.58 -22.06 35.95
CA GLU A 523 16.14 -20.76 36.46
C GLU A 523 15.99 -19.72 35.35
N ASP A 524 16.64 -19.93 34.19
CA ASP A 524 16.58 -19.02 33.04
C ASP A 524 15.24 -19.10 32.29
N GLN A 525 14.57 -17.96 32.20
CA GLN A 525 13.31 -17.81 31.48
C GLN A 525 13.46 -18.04 29.97
N GLN A 526 14.62 -17.76 29.36
CA GLN A 526 14.86 -18.04 27.94
C GLN A 526 14.99 -19.53 27.68
N GLU A 527 15.77 -20.24 28.51
CA GLU A 527 15.87 -21.69 28.48
C GLU A 527 14.50 -22.38 28.65
N LYS A 528 13.66 -21.93 29.60
CA LYS A 528 12.29 -22.46 29.78
C LYS A 528 11.44 -22.31 28.52
N GLN A 529 11.53 -21.18 27.82
CA GLN A 529 10.74 -20.91 26.61
C GLN A 529 11.20 -21.77 25.43
N LEU A 530 12.51 -21.98 25.30
CA LEU A 530 13.08 -22.89 24.29
C LEU A 530 12.72 -24.35 24.59
N CYS A 531 12.75 -24.75 25.86
CA CYS A 531 12.32 -26.08 26.30
C CYS A 531 10.83 -26.33 25.97
N LYS A 532 9.94 -25.38 26.30
CA LYS A 532 8.50 -25.45 25.98
C LYS A 532 8.26 -25.53 24.48
N TRP A 533 8.97 -24.73 23.70
CA TRP A 533 8.85 -24.74 22.24
C TRP A 533 9.31 -26.07 21.64
N LEU A 534 10.42 -26.64 22.13
CA LEU A 534 10.96 -27.93 21.70
C LEU A 534 10.02 -29.08 22.09
N ALA A 535 9.44 -29.06 23.29
CA ALA A 535 8.44 -30.02 23.75
C ALA A 535 7.15 -29.99 22.90
N TYR A 536 6.70 -28.79 22.52
CA TYR A 536 5.55 -28.62 21.62
C TYR A 536 5.82 -29.18 20.22
N GLN A 537 7.05 -29.08 19.71
CA GLN A 537 7.42 -29.76 18.45
C GLN A 537 7.41 -31.29 18.61
N GLY A 538 7.87 -31.81 19.75
CA GLY A 538 7.78 -33.25 20.04
C GLY A 538 6.35 -33.77 20.05
N GLN A 539 5.39 -33.02 20.58
CA GLN A 539 3.97 -33.38 20.49
C GLN A 539 3.46 -33.43 19.05
N LYS A 540 3.91 -32.49 18.20
CA LYS A 540 3.55 -32.49 16.77
C LYS A 540 4.21 -33.62 15.99
N ILE A 541 5.43 -34.02 16.35
CA ILE A 541 6.12 -35.17 15.76
C ILE A 541 5.38 -36.46 16.10
N LYS A 542 4.99 -36.66 17.37
CA LYS A 542 4.19 -37.82 17.81
C LYS A 542 2.82 -37.89 17.12
N ALA A 543 2.23 -36.74 16.79
CA ALA A 543 0.96 -36.66 16.07
C ALA A 543 1.11 -36.68 14.54
N SER A 544 2.33 -36.83 14.00
CA SER A 544 2.63 -36.73 12.56
C SER A 544 2.15 -35.43 11.90
N ARG A 545 2.11 -34.32 12.66
CA ARG A 545 1.65 -32.98 12.22
C ARG A 545 2.79 -32.00 11.99
N LEU A 546 4.02 -32.37 12.33
CA LEU A 546 5.21 -31.57 12.03
C LEU A 546 5.73 -31.99 10.64
N ASN A 547 6.08 -31.01 9.82
CA ASN A 547 6.62 -31.27 8.48
C ASN A 547 7.87 -32.17 8.61
N PRO A 548 7.98 -33.31 7.89
CA PRO A 548 9.12 -34.23 7.99
C PRO A 548 10.48 -33.52 7.95
N GLU A 549 10.55 -32.47 7.16
CA GLU A 549 11.81 -31.80 6.98
C GLU A 549 12.14 -30.79 8.13
N GLN A 550 11.13 -30.29 8.86
CA GLN A 550 11.33 -29.58 10.14
C GLN A 550 11.82 -30.54 11.24
N VAL A 551 11.52 -31.84 11.09
CA VAL A 551 12.06 -32.88 11.95
C VAL A 551 13.56 -33.09 11.66
N ASP A 552 13.94 -33.10 10.39
CA ASP A 552 15.34 -33.18 9.96
C ASP A 552 16.16 -31.96 10.38
N GLU A 553 15.59 -30.76 10.29
CA GLU A 553 16.21 -29.53 10.82
C GLU A 553 16.48 -29.62 12.33
N LEU A 554 15.57 -30.20 13.12
CA LEU A 554 15.80 -30.41 14.55
C LEU A 554 16.86 -31.48 14.83
N LYS A 555 16.93 -32.54 14.02
CA LYS A 555 17.96 -33.59 14.12
C LYS A 555 19.35 -33.06 13.77
N ALA A 556 19.44 -32.21 12.76
CA ALA A 556 20.70 -31.64 12.29
C ALA A 556 21.35 -30.66 13.30
N MET A 557 20.66 -30.30 14.39
CA MET A 557 21.15 -29.28 15.31
C MET A 557 22.16 -29.79 16.33
N HIS A 558 21.88 -30.93 16.96
CA HIS A 558 22.69 -31.46 18.05
C HIS A 558 22.30 -32.91 18.33
N GLU A 559 23.28 -33.77 18.64
CA GLU A 559 23.08 -35.21 18.84
C GLU A 559 22.00 -35.54 19.87
N GLN A 560 21.98 -34.84 21.01
CA GLN A 560 20.96 -35.05 22.04
C GLN A 560 19.55 -34.55 21.64
N VAL A 561 19.45 -33.58 20.72
CA VAL A 561 18.16 -33.15 20.16
C VAL A 561 17.71 -34.16 19.11
N ALA A 562 18.62 -34.69 18.29
CA ALA A 562 18.36 -35.78 17.36
C ALA A 562 17.83 -37.03 18.07
N ALA A 563 18.50 -37.48 19.14
CA ALA A 563 18.07 -38.63 19.94
C ALA A 563 16.67 -38.42 20.56
N ARG A 564 16.35 -37.19 21.00
CA ARG A 564 14.99 -36.84 21.48
C ARG A 564 13.95 -36.93 20.37
N VAL A 565 14.30 -36.45 19.17
CA VAL A 565 13.43 -36.46 18.00
C VAL A 565 13.17 -37.89 17.52
N GLU A 566 14.19 -38.74 17.46
CA GLU A 566 14.06 -40.16 17.11
C GLU A 566 13.19 -40.91 18.12
N ARG A 567 13.36 -40.63 19.42
CA ARG A 567 12.47 -41.16 20.46
C ARG A 567 11.02 -40.71 20.31
N TRP A 568 10.76 -39.53 19.74
CA TRP A 568 9.39 -39.09 19.46
C TRP A 568 8.81 -39.73 18.20
N GLN A 569 9.65 -40.12 17.25
CA GLN A 569 9.24 -40.85 16.05
C GLN A 569 8.98 -42.34 16.32
N SER A 570 9.69 -42.95 17.28
CA SER A 570 9.53 -44.36 17.63
C SER A 570 8.30 -44.66 18.50
N VAL A 571 7.67 -43.64 19.09
CA VAL A 571 6.41 -43.80 19.83
C VAL A 571 5.27 -43.79 18.82
N ALA A 572 4.89 -44.99 18.34
CA ALA A 572 3.76 -45.19 17.43
C ALA A 572 2.45 -44.60 18.00
N PRO A 573 1.51 -44.14 17.15
CA PRO A 573 0.24 -43.55 17.56
C PRO A 573 -0.81 -44.58 18.01
N GLU A 574 -0.41 -45.69 18.64
CA GLU A 574 -1.36 -46.73 19.10
C GLU A 574 -2.00 -46.42 20.46
N ALA A 575 -1.49 -45.44 21.22
CA ALA A 575 -1.99 -45.15 22.57
C ALA A 575 -3.09 -44.06 22.65
N PHE A 576 -3.43 -43.36 21.56
CA PHE A 576 -4.45 -42.30 21.58
C PHE A 576 -5.82 -42.71 21.02
N GLY A 577 -5.99 -43.99 20.64
CA GLY A 577 -7.24 -44.55 20.09
C GLY A 577 -8.22 -45.17 21.10
N LYS A 578 -7.93 -45.16 22.41
CA LYS A 578 -8.85 -45.70 23.44
C LYS A 578 -9.09 -44.69 24.55
N MET A 579 -9.74 -43.58 24.24
CA MET A 579 -10.39 -42.75 25.27
C MET A 579 -11.43 -41.82 24.63
N GLN A 580 -12.61 -42.37 24.33
CA GLN A 580 -13.90 -41.72 24.05
C GLN A 580 -14.83 -42.83 23.50
N ILE A 581 -16.03 -43.17 23.99
CA ILE A 581 -16.94 -42.69 25.03
C ILE A 581 -17.75 -43.95 25.42
N ALA A 582 -17.74 -44.36 26.68
CA ALA A 582 -18.88 -45.08 27.24
C ALA A 582 -19.74 -44.00 27.91
N ALA A 583 -20.95 -43.81 27.41
CA ALA A 583 -22.02 -43.12 28.13
C ALA A 583 -23.13 -44.17 28.36
N PRO A 584 -23.84 -44.11 29.49
CA PRO A 584 -25.02 -44.95 29.70
C PRO A 584 -26.11 -44.66 28.67
#